data_AF-A0A538B3E5-F1
#
_entry.id   AF-A0A538B3E5-F1
#
_cell.length_a   1.000
_cell.length_b   1.000
_cell.length_c   1.000
_cell.angle_alpha   90.00
_cell.angle_beta   90.00
_cell.angle_gamma   90.00
#
_symmetry.space_group_name_H-M   'P 1'
#
loop_
_entity.id
_entity.type
_entity.pdbx_description
1 polymer ?
#
loop_
_entity_poly.entity_id
_entity_poly.type
_entity_poly.pdbx_seq_one_letter_code
_entity_poly.pdbx_strand_id
1 'polypeptide(L)'
;MDPHDERFQAKVTVLIENVRHHVKEEEGELFPELRRAMKRKELEELAQALEQAKKMAPTHPHPRAPDTPPGNVIAGVASAAVDRAEDTGKRTVRRVLGRTRSRERKAG
;
A
#
# COMPACT_ATOMS: atom_id res chain seq x y z
N MET A 1 11.71 9.64 8.99
CA MET A 1 13.10 9.19 9.09
C MET A 1 13.75 9.59 7.81
N ASP A 2 14.74 10.45 7.90
CA ASP A 2 15.52 10.90 6.76
C ASP A 2 16.49 9.77 6.34
N PRO A 3 16.77 9.56 5.04
CA PRO A 3 17.78 8.60 4.60
C PRO A 3 19.18 8.83 5.20
N HIS A 4 19.47 10.05 5.67
CA HIS A 4 20.71 10.42 6.34
C HIS A 4 20.68 10.20 7.86
N ASP A 5 19.56 9.75 8.45
CA ASP A 5 19.51 9.40 9.87
C ASP A 5 20.42 8.20 10.16
N GLU A 6 21.25 8.26 11.21
CA GLU A 6 22.22 7.20 11.59
C GLU A 6 21.59 5.79 11.69
N ARG A 7 20.32 5.72 12.09
CA ARG A 7 19.59 4.46 12.28
C ARG A 7 18.84 3.97 11.04
N PHE A 8 18.81 4.76 9.96
CA PHE A 8 18.04 4.45 8.75
C PHE A 8 18.49 3.12 8.14
N GLN A 9 19.80 2.98 7.90
CA GLN A 9 20.36 1.78 7.27
C GLN A 9 20.02 0.52 8.07
N ALA A 10 20.26 0.52 9.38
CA ALA A 10 19.98 -0.62 10.24
C ALA A 10 18.49 -1.03 10.20
N LYS A 11 17.57 -0.05 10.25
CA LYS A 11 16.13 -0.33 10.20
C LYS A 11 15.66 -0.86 8.86
N VAL A 12 16.19 -0.34 7.75
CA VAL A 12 15.86 -0.83 6.41
C VAL A 12 16.40 -2.24 6.20
N THR A 13 17.60 -2.56 6.70
CA THR A 13 18.15 -3.92 6.67
C THR A 13 17.23 -4.90 7.40
N VAL A 14 16.82 -4.59 8.62
CA VAL A 14 15.90 -5.44 9.40
C VAL A 14 14.55 -5.59 8.69
N LEU A 15 14.01 -4.51 8.11
CA LEU A 15 12.77 -4.58 7.33
C LEU A 15 12.89 -5.52 6.13
N ILE A 16 14.00 -5.44 5.38
CA ILE A 16 14.27 -6.31 4.23
C ILE A 16 14.35 -7.77 4.69
N GLU A 17 15.04 -8.05 5.78
CA GLU A 17 15.17 -9.39 6.35
C GLU A 17 13.81 -9.95 6.76
N ASN A 18 13.01 -9.16 7.48
CA ASN A 18 11.66 -9.56 7.90
C ASN A 18 10.76 -9.88 6.70
N VAL A 19 10.75 -9.02 5.67
CA VAL A 19 9.94 -9.26 4.46
C VAL A 19 10.40 -10.51 3.72
N ARG A 20 11.72 -10.71 3.56
CA ARG A 20 12.26 -11.90 2.90
C ARG A 20 11.95 -13.19 3.66
N HIS A 21 12.05 -13.15 4.98
CA HIS A 21 11.70 -14.27 5.83
C HIS A 21 10.22 -14.63 5.68
N HIS A 22 9.34 -13.62 5.76
CA HIS A 22 7.91 -13.80 5.58
C HIS A 22 7.55 -14.41 4.21
N VAL A 23 8.09 -13.87 3.11
CA VAL A 23 7.86 -14.43 1.76
C VAL A 23 8.30 -15.90 1.68
N LYS A 24 9.45 -16.23 2.30
CA LYS A 24 9.95 -17.60 2.32
C LYS A 24 9.00 -18.55 3.05
N GLU A 25 8.45 -18.13 4.18
CA GLU A 25 7.45 -18.91 4.94
C GLU A 25 6.15 -19.07 4.16
N GLU A 26 5.66 -17.98 3.56
CA GLU A 26 4.42 -18.00 2.77
C GLU A 26 4.52 -18.95 1.56
N GLU A 27 5.58 -18.82 0.77
CA GLU A 27 5.77 -19.63 -0.44
C GLU A 27 6.17 -21.08 -0.12
N GLY A 28 6.94 -21.28 0.95
CA GLY A 28 7.48 -22.59 1.33
C GLY A 28 6.47 -23.49 2.06
N GLU A 29 5.62 -22.89 2.90
CA GLU A 29 4.78 -23.63 3.84
C GLU A 29 3.30 -23.26 3.71
N LEU A 30 2.95 -21.98 3.92
CA LEU A 30 1.53 -21.58 4.03
C LEU A 30 0.75 -21.77 2.73
N PHE A 31 1.26 -21.29 1.59
CA PHE A 31 0.52 -21.40 0.32
C PHE A 31 0.40 -22.86 -0.17
N PRO A 32 1.43 -23.72 -0.07
CA PRO A 32 1.26 -25.15 -0.31
C PRO A 32 0.19 -25.79 0.58
N GLU A 33 0.16 -25.48 1.88
CA GLU A 33 -0.86 -26.00 2.79
C GLU A 33 -2.26 -25.52 2.43
N LEU A 34 -2.43 -24.22 2.15
CA LEU A 34 -3.69 -23.63 1.73
C LEU A 34 -4.23 -24.32 0.46
N ARG A 35 -3.36 -24.62 -0.51
CA ARG A 35 -3.72 -25.34 -1.73
C ARG A 35 -4.14 -26.79 -1.50
N ARG A 36 -3.61 -27.44 -0.45
CA ARG A 36 -3.99 -28.82 -0.08
C ARG A 36 -5.29 -28.85 0.72
N ALA A 37 -5.51 -27.84 1.56
CA ALA A 37 -6.64 -27.80 2.48
C ALA A 37 -7.95 -27.30 1.84
N MET A 38 -7.87 -26.49 0.77
CA MET A 38 -9.04 -25.84 0.17
C MET A 38 -9.36 -26.34 -1.24
N LYS A 39 -10.65 -26.36 -1.58
CA LYS A 39 -11.11 -26.61 -2.94
C LYS A 39 -10.86 -25.40 -3.84
N ARG A 40 -10.77 -25.64 -5.15
CA ARG A 40 -10.58 -24.58 -6.16
C ARG A 40 -11.57 -23.42 -6.01
N LYS A 41 -12.85 -23.72 -5.83
CA LYS A 41 -13.90 -22.70 -5.66
C LYS A 41 -13.68 -21.82 -4.43
N GLU A 42 -13.27 -22.41 -3.30
CA GLU A 42 -13.02 -21.68 -2.06
C GLU A 42 -11.80 -20.76 -2.21
N LEU A 43 -10.77 -21.19 -2.94
CA LEU A 43 -9.61 -20.35 -3.28
C LEU A 43 -10.00 -19.17 -4.20
N GLU A 44 -10.92 -19.38 -5.14
CA GLU A 44 -11.44 -18.30 -6.01
C GLU A 44 -12.24 -17.27 -5.22
N GLU A 45 -13.09 -17.72 -4.30
CA GLU A 45 -13.84 -16.85 -3.39
C GLU A 45 -12.88 -16.04 -2.48
N LEU A 46 -11.85 -16.70 -1.93
CA LEU A 46 -10.82 -16.03 -1.14
C LEU A 46 -10.03 -14.99 -1.95
N ALA A 47 -9.69 -15.30 -3.21
CA ALA A 47 -9.02 -14.36 -4.10
C ALA A 47 -9.88 -13.11 -4.39
N GLN A 48 -11.18 -13.29 -4.60
CA GLN A 48 -12.11 -12.17 -4.77
C GLN A 48 -12.20 -11.31 -3.51
N ALA A 49 -12.28 -11.93 -2.32
CA ALA A 49 -12.31 -11.21 -1.06
C ALA A 49 -11.02 -10.39 -0.83
N LEU A 50 -9.85 -10.97 -1.11
CA LEU A 50 -8.56 -10.28 -1.03
C LEU A 50 -8.48 -9.09 -2.00
N GLU A 51 -8.95 -9.24 -3.23
CA GLU A 51 -8.94 -8.14 -4.22
C GLU A 51 -9.85 -6.98 -3.79
N GLN A 52 -10.99 -7.25 -3.14
CA GLN A 52 -11.83 -6.18 -2.59
C GLN A 52 -11.17 -5.51 -1.39
N ALA A 53 -10.60 -6.30 -0.47
CA ALA A 53 -9.87 -5.76 0.68
C ALA A 53 -8.71 -4.86 0.24
N LYS A 54 -7.95 -5.26 -0.79
CA LYS A 54 -6.86 -4.48 -1.37
C LYS A 54 -7.32 -3.12 -1.92
N LYS A 55 -8.52 -3.03 -2.50
CA LYS A 55 -9.10 -1.77 -2.99
C LYS A 55 -9.50 -0.82 -1.85
N MET A 56 -9.82 -1.37 -0.69
CA MET A 56 -10.21 -0.63 0.51
C MET A 56 -9.02 -0.35 1.43
N ALA A 57 -7.88 -0.99 1.18
CA ALA A 57 -6.65 -0.76 1.93
C ALA A 57 -6.13 0.66 1.65
N PRO A 58 -5.64 1.36 2.68
CA PRO A 58 -5.09 2.69 2.49
C PRO A 58 -3.80 2.70 1.67
N THR A 59 -3.56 3.78 0.93
CA THR A 59 -2.43 3.88 -0.02
C THR A 59 -1.17 4.48 0.60
N HIS A 60 -1.23 4.88 1.88
CA HIS A 60 -0.13 5.45 2.63
C HIS A 60 -0.01 4.83 4.04
N PRO A 61 1.18 4.92 4.68
CA PRO A 61 1.35 4.45 6.04
C PRO A 61 0.33 5.10 6.95
N HIS A 62 -0.34 4.31 7.79
CA HIS A 62 -1.28 4.80 8.79
C HIS A 62 -0.76 4.43 10.18
N PRO A 63 0.15 5.24 10.77
CA PRO A 63 0.82 4.92 12.03
C PRO A 63 -0.10 4.83 13.25
N ARG A 64 -1.39 5.12 13.08
CA ARG A 64 -2.43 5.11 14.12
C ARG A 64 -3.67 4.32 13.72
N ALA A 65 -3.61 3.54 12.64
CA ALA A 65 -4.70 2.62 12.34
C ALA A 65 -4.76 1.56 13.45
N PRO A 66 -5.93 1.30 14.07
CA PRO A 66 -6.07 0.23 15.05
C PRO A 66 -5.82 -1.12 14.37
N ASP A 67 -4.92 -1.93 14.91
CA ASP A 67 -4.57 -3.26 14.36
C ASP A 67 -5.62 -4.35 14.70
N THR A 68 -6.69 -3.99 15.42
CA THR A 68 -7.74 -4.92 15.89
C THR A 68 -9.11 -4.61 15.27
N PRO A 69 -9.86 -5.62 14.76
CA PRO A 69 -11.24 -5.44 14.36
C PRO A 69 -12.11 -4.99 15.56
N PRO A 70 -13.11 -4.09 15.38
CA PRO A 70 -13.63 -3.54 14.12
C PRO A 70 -12.96 -2.23 13.65
N GLY A 71 -11.92 -1.76 14.34
CA GLY A 71 -11.32 -0.43 14.10
C GLY A 71 -10.62 -0.29 12.74
N ASN A 72 -10.06 -1.37 12.21
CA ASN A 72 -9.37 -1.42 10.92
C ASN A 72 -10.32 -1.23 9.70
N VAL A 73 -11.56 -1.72 9.77
CA VAL A 73 -12.51 -1.65 8.64
C VAL A 73 -13.07 -0.25 8.43
N ILE A 74 -13.45 0.46 9.51
CA ILE A 74 -14.09 1.78 9.41
C ILE A 74 -13.06 2.86 9.06
N ALA A 75 -11.86 2.79 9.66
CA ALA A 75 -10.79 3.74 9.37
C ALA A 75 -10.22 3.56 7.95
N GLY A 76 -10.10 2.31 7.46
CA GLY A 76 -9.58 2.01 6.12
C GLY A 76 -10.44 2.56 4.98
N VAL A 77 -11.77 2.48 5.09
CA VAL A 77 -12.68 2.99 4.05
C VAL A 77 -12.67 4.52 3.98
N ALA A 78 -12.70 5.19 5.12
CA ALA A 78 -12.72 6.66 5.15
C ALA A 78 -11.38 7.26 4.68
N SER A 79 -10.26 6.66 5.07
CA SER A 79 -8.91 7.10 4.66
C SER A 79 -8.65 6.87 3.17
N ALA A 80 -8.99 5.71 2.62
CA ALA A 80 -8.82 5.42 1.20
C ALA A 80 -9.58 6.40 0.27
N ALA A 81 -10.75 6.88 0.71
CA ALA A 81 -11.51 7.90 -0.02
C ALA A 81 -10.81 9.27 -0.01
N VAL A 82 -10.26 9.68 1.14
CA VAL A 82 -9.55 10.95 1.31
C VAL A 82 -8.23 10.95 0.54
N ASP A 83 -7.45 9.87 0.64
CA ASP A 83 -6.18 9.70 -0.09
C ASP A 83 -6.40 9.85 -1.60
N ARG A 84 -7.47 9.23 -2.14
CA ARG A 84 -7.78 9.27 -3.58
C ARG A 84 -8.18 10.67 -4.07
N ALA A 85 -8.85 11.44 -3.21
CA ALA A 85 -9.23 12.82 -3.50
C ALA A 85 -8.00 13.73 -3.53
N GLU A 86 -7.11 13.62 -2.54
CA GLU A 86 -5.89 14.43 -2.46
C GLU A 86 -4.93 14.15 -3.64
N ASP A 87 -4.80 12.88 -4.04
CA ASP A 87 -3.97 12.46 -5.17
C ASP A 87 -4.45 13.00 -6.53
N THR A 88 -5.77 13.10 -6.70
CA THR A 88 -6.38 13.65 -7.91
C THR A 88 -6.20 15.18 -7.97
N GLY A 89 -6.30 15.84 -6.81
CA GLY A 89 -6.00 17.27 -6.66
C GLY A 89 -4.55 17.60 -7.01
N LYS A 90 -3.58 16.89 -6.41
CA LYS A 90 -2.14 17.09 -6.66
C LYS A 90 -1.76 16.90 -8.13
N ARG A 91 -2.34 15.91 -8.81
CA ARG A 91 -2.11 15.69 -10.26
C ARG A 91 -2.63 16.83 -11.12
N THR A 92 -3.78 17.39 -10.77
CA THR A 92 -4.41 18.49 -11.50
C THR A 92 -3.59 19.78 -11.34
N VAL A 93 -3.22 20.11 -10.10
CA VAL A 93 -2.37 21.26 -9.78
C VAL A 93 -1.02 21.16 -10.49
N ARG A 94 -0.37 19.98 -10.48
CA ARG A 94 0.90 19.75 -11.19
C ARG A 94 0.79 19.93 -12.70
N ARG A 95 -0.33 19.54 -13.31
CA ARG A 95 -0.59 19.72 -14.75
C ARG A 95 -0.81 21.20 -15.12
N VAL A 96 -1.50 21.95 -14.25
CA VAL A 96 -1.73 23.39 -14.44
C VAL A 96 -0.43 24.17 -14.25
N LEU A 97 0.27 23.96 -13.13
CA LEU A 97 1.56 24.60 -12.85
C LEU A 97 2.66 24.22 -13.86
N GLY A 98 2.61 23.00 -14.39
CA GLY A 98 3.51 22.56 -15.47
C GLY A 98 3.25 23.24 -16.82
N ARG A 99 2.01 23.66 -17.10
CA ARG A 99 1.66 24.41 -18.31
C ARG A 99 2.13 25.86 -18.26
N THR A 100 2.14 26.48 -17.08
CA THR A 100 2.62 27.87 -16.90
C THR A 100 4.12 27.98 -17.15
N ARG A 101 4.93 27.06 -16.60
CA ARG A 101 6.40 27.03 -16.82
C ARG A 101 6.81 26.74 -18.27
N SER A 102 5.97 26.06 -19.05
CA SER A 102 6.25 25.79 -20.47
C SER A 102 5.94 26.99 -21.39
N ARG A 103 5.12 27.95 -20.94
CA ARG A 103 4.84 29.18 -21.71
C ARG A 103 5.94 30.22 -21.56
N GLU A 104 6.57 30.33 -20.38
CA GLU A 104 7.68 31.27 -20.15
C GLU A 104 8.95 30.91 -20.92
N ARG A 105 9.21 29.61 -21.19
CA ARG A 105 10.38 29.17 -21.99
C ARG A 105 10.26 29.35 -23.51
N LYS A 106 9.07 29.68 -24.02
CA LYS A 106 8.83 29.94 -25.45
C LYS A 106 8.77 31.44 -25.78
N ALA A 107 8.91 32.31 -24.78
CA ALA A 107 8.77 33.76 -24.91
C ALA A 107 10.08 34.53 -24.64
N GLY A 108 11.22 33.83 -24.51
CA GLY A 108 12.57 34.39 -24.48
C GLY A 108 13.42 33.71 -25.54
#